data_AF-A0A7C5PHY4-F1
#
_entry.id   AF-A0A7C5PHY4-F1
#
_cell.length_a   1.000
_cell.length_b   1.000
_cell.length_c   1.000
_cell.angle_alpha   90.00
_cell.angle_beta   90.00
_cell.angle_gamma   90.00
#
_symmetry.space_group_name_H-M   'P 1'
#
loop_
_entity.id
_entity.type
_entity.pdbx_description
1 polymer ?
#
loop_
_entity_poly.entity_id
_entity_poly.type
_entity_poly.pdbx_seq_one_letter_code
_entity_poly.pdbx_strand_id
1 'polypeptide(L)' 'EERKETISIPGLGNMPILGPMFRYDYNLKNRTEIIFLLTPHIVKNS' A
#
# COMPACT_ATOMS: atom_id res chain seq x y z
N GLU A 1 -1.27 -6.25 0.48
CA GLU A 1 0.06 -6.60 -0.06
C GLU A 1 0.89 -5.32 -0.19
N GLU A 2 2.14 -5.36 0.26
CA GLU A 2 3.08 -4.24 0.16
C GLU A 2 4.20 -4.65 -0.81
N ARG A 3 4.21 -4.05 -2.01
CA ARG A 3 5.23 -4.30 -3.02
C ARG A 3 6.17 -3.10 -3.07
N LYS A 4 7.44 -3.33 -2.71
CA LYS A 4 8.51 -2.35 -2.82
C LYS A 4 9.45 -2.78 -3.93
N GLU A 5 9.54 -1.95 -4.97
CA GLU A 5 10.52 -2.13 -6.03
C GLU A 5 11.44 -0.92 -6.05
N THR A 6 12.74 -1.19 -6.05
CA THR A 6 13.77 -0.17 -6.11
C THR A 6 14.70 -0.51 -7.26
N ILE A 7 14.81 0.42 -8.20
CA ILE A 7 15.75 0.34 -9.31
C ILE A 7 16.77 1.45 -9.09
N SER A 8 18.05 1.11 -8.95
CA SER A 8 19.11 2.10 -8.73
C SER A 8 20.39 1.75 -9.48
N ILE A 9 21.15 2.78 -9.86
CA ILE A 9 22.47 2.61 -10.44
C ILE A 9 23.47 2.24 -9.32
N PRO A 10 24.23 1.14 -9.44
CA PRO A 10 25.22 0.75 -8.44
C PRO A 10 26.22 1.89 -8.17
N GLY A 11 26.50 2.16 -6.89
CA GLY A 11 27.40 3.24 -6.45
C GLY A 11 26.75 4.62 -6.38
N LEU A 12 25.98 5.03 -7.39
CA LEU A 12 25.34 6.35 -7.43
C LEU A 12 24.03 6.42 -6.64
N GLY A 13 23.26 5.34 -6.62
CA GLY A 13 21.95 5.28 -5.94
C GLY A 13 22.02 5.27 -4.40
N ASN A 14 23.20 5.07 -3.82
CA ASN A 14 23.40 5.04 -2.37
C ASN A 14 23.94 6.36 -1.80
N MET A 15 24.12 7.39 -2.64
CA MET A 15 24.59 8.69 -2.16
C MET A 15 23.54 9.39 -1.30
N PRO A 16 23.92 9.97 -0.16
CA PRO A 16 22.96 10.55 0.79
C PRO A 16 22.23 11.78 0.25
N ILE A 17 22.89 12.57 -0.62
CA ILE A 17 22.33 13.82 -1.15
C ILE A 17 21.85 13.64 -2.60
N LEU A 18 22.57 12.85 -3.41
CA LEU A 18 22.29 12.69 -4.85
C LEU A 18 21.64 11.34 -5.20
N GLY A 19 21.64 10.36 -4.29
CA GLY A 19 21.09 9.03 -4.52
C GLY A 19 19.63 9.01 -5.00
N PRO A 20 18.73 9.86 -4.47
CA PRO A 20 17.35 9.93 -4.94
C PRO A 20 17.18 10.30 -6.42
N MET A 21 18.14 10.98 -7.04
CA MET A 21 18.08 11.32 -8.47
C MET A 21 18.51 10.16 -9.38
N PHE A 22 19.19 9.15 -8.82
CA PHE A 22 19.71 7.97 -9.53
C PHE A 22 19.02 6.66 -9.08
N ARG A 23 17.91 6.79 -8.35
CA ARG A 23 17.08 5.70 -7.84
C ARG A 23 15.61 5.99 -8.13
N TYR A 24 14.90 4.97 -8.60
CA TYR A 24 13.45 4.99 -8.75
C TYR A 24 12.83 4.07 -7.71
N ASP A 25 11.99 4.63 -6.84
CA ASP A 25 11.28 3.91 -5.79
C ASP A 25 9.81 3.80 -6.11
N TYR A 26 9.34 2.56 -6.31
CA TYR A 26 7.93 2.25 -6.50
C TYR A 26 7.38 1.56 -5.26
N ASN A 27 6.45 2.23 -4.59
CA ASN A 27 5.79 1.74 -3.37
C ASN A 27 4.30 1.56 -3.66
N LEU A 28 3.84 0.32 -3.71
CA LEU A 28 2.41 0.00 -3.86
C LEU A 28 1.90 -0.61 -2.55
N LYS A 29 0.90 0.05 -1.96
CA LYS A 29 0.22 -0.40 -0.73
C LYS A 29 -1.24 -0.69 -1.04
N ASN A 30 -1.57 -1.97 -1.18
CA ASN A 30 -2.94 -2.43 -1.39
C ASN A 30 -3.56 -2.83 -0.06
N ARG A 31 -4.58 -2.09 0.40
CA ARG A 31 -5.40 -2.38 1.58
C ARG A 31 -6.85 -2.60 1.15
N THR A 32 -7.33 -3.83 1.31
CA THR A 32 -8.71 -4.21 0.98
C THR A 32 -9.43 -4.53 2.28
N GLU A 33 -10.32 -3.65 2.72
CA GLU A 33 -11.13 -3.85 3.93
C GLU A 33 -12.60 -3.95 3.55
N ILE A 34 -13.21 -5.05 3.96
CA ILE A 34 -14.63 -5.31 3.74
C ILE A 34 -15.26 -5.54 5.11
N ILE A 35 -16.25 -4.71 5.43
CA ILE A 35 -16.99 -4.77 6.69
C ILE A 35 -18.46 -4.95 6.33
N PHE A 36 -19.08 -6.04 6.78
CA PHE A 36 -20.51 -6.31 6.62
C PHE A 36 -21.17 -6.33 7.99
N LEU A 37 -22.12 -5.42 8.22
CA LEU A 37 -22.97 -5.42 9.41
C LEU A 37 -24.41 -5.71 8.97
N LEU A 38 -25.00 -6.74 9.54
CA LEU A 38 -26.40 -7.13 9.33
C LEU A 38 -27.10 -7.09 10.69
N THR A 39 -28.01 -6.13 10.86
CA THR A 39 -28.84 -6.05 12.07
C THR A 39 -30.22 -6.62 11.74
N PRO A 40 -30.54 -7.85 12.20
CA PRO A 40 -31.89 -8.36 12.03
C PRO A 40 -32.86 -7.55 12.90
N HIS A 41 -34.08 -7.35 12.41
CA HIS A 41 -35.20 -6.83 13.21
C HIS A 41 -36.32 -7.89 13.24
N ILE A 42 -36.97 -8.02 14.39
CA ILE A 42 -38.06 -8.99 14.58
C ILE A 42 -39.38 -8.29 14.20
N VAL A 43 -40.13 -8.88 13.27
CA VAL A 43 -41.48 -8.44 12.91
C VAL A 43 -42.49 -9.31 13.66
N LYS A 44 -43.38 -8.70 14.46
CA LYS A 44 -44.54 -9.39 15.05
C LYS A 44 -45.77 -9.09 14.18
N ASN A 45 -46.51 -10.12 13.77
CA ASN A 45 -47.82 -9.96 13.15
C ASN A 45 -48.87 -9.69 14.24
N SER A 46 -49.69 -8.68 13.99
CA SER A 46 -50.86 -8.30 14.79
C SER A 46 -52.01 -9.29 14.64
#